data_AF-A0A136MR83-F1
#
_entry.id   AF-A0A136MR83-F1
#
_cell.length_a   1.000
_cell.length_b   1.000
_cell.length_c   1.000
_cell.angle_alpha   90.00
_cell.angle_beta   90.00
_cell.angle_gamma   90.00
#
_symmetry.space_group_name_H-M   'P 1'
#
loop_
_entity.id
_entity.type
_entity.pdbx_description
1 polymer ?
#
loop_
_entity_poly.entity_id
_entity_poly.type
_entity_poly.pdbx_seq_one_letter_code
_entity_poly.pdbx_strand_id
1 'polypeptide(L)'
;MSEGKLRTILRKIVRISILIILLMLLLVVGFIGYVWYSDVPSSVILKYPVISEASRLYDTKGRMIGIYQIEFRHPITFEELNPLVKECVIAVEDSRFYEHHGIDWRALGRVVVKSLILGDKDSGGGSTITQQLAKQLFPRPSTRGMNAVEQTYALIRSKVREWIIAWKYENLFSKEEILTMYLNKFEFVNGAHGIDAAAQTYFGKPQSELTLNEAATLVGMLKNPSLYNPVRFPDLVVKRRNEVLDKLNHPDAESFKNMEADFSKFSRITTKDTIVPYFKNALEKYLANLIRENNLKKPDGSYYNIYDDALTIESTIDLDLQKYAEAATREHMEWIQGWFDKDWSKKDPWTYGASQDELKIRQAALEDKAKASPRYQYMKKRILDPVLTGTYRNLTEADLKLAIDSEKDEVLLLSQPRDIRSKIKKLRASSEYSRIRKAYQQLQQTFKEVFNRPVTMQIFDIKAVTKK
;
A
#
# COMPACT_ATOMS: atom_id res chain seq x y z
N MET A 1 -33.11 -25.99 55.69
CA MET A 1 -34.05 -25.15 54.92
C MET A 1 -35.08 -26.07 54.28
N SER A 2 -36.39 -25.89 54.49
CA SER A 2 -37.40 -26.83 53.95
C SER A 2 -37.40 -26.81 52.41
N GLU A 3 -37.66 -27.95 51.77
CA GLU A 3 -37.69 -28.08 50.30
C GLU A 3 -38.60 -27.04 49.64
N GLY A 4 -39.70 -26.66 50.30
CA GLY A 4 -40.63 -25.62 49.83
C GLY A 4 -40.00 -24.21 49.77
N LYS A 5 -39.12 -23.85 50.72
CA LYS A 5 -38.40 -22.57 50.69
C LYS A 5 -37.35 -22.54 49.58
N LEU A 6 -36.63 -23.66 49.37
CA LEU A 6 -35.64 -23.77 48.30
C LEU A 6 -36.28 -23.66 46.90
N ARG A 7 -37.41 -24.34 46.66
CA ARG A 7 -38.17 -24.25 45.40
C ARG A 7 -38.69 -22.84 45.12
N THR A 8 -39.11 -22.11 46.15
CA THR A 8 -39.59 -20.73 46.03
C THR A 8 -38.46 -19.76 45.67
N ILE A 9 -37.27 -19.92 46.27
CA ILE A 9 -36.08 -19.13 45.95
C ILE A 9 -35.62 -19.41 44.51
N LEU A 10 -35.55 -20.68 44.09
CA LEU A 10 -35.20 -21.07 42.72
C LEU A 10 -36.13 -20.46 41.68
N ARG A 11 -37.45 -20.51 41.89
CA ARG A 11 -38.43 -19.87 40.99
C ARG A 11 -38.24 -18.35 40.91
N LYS A 12 -37.89 -17.69 42.01
CA LYS A 12 -37.62 -16.25 42.05
C LYS A 12 -36.34 -15.90 41.27
N ILE A 13 -35.27 -16.68 41.44
CA ILE A 13 -34.02 -16.53 40.68
C ILE A 13 -34.28 -16.69 39.19
N VAL A 14 -34.97 -17.76 38.77
CA VAL A 14 -35.29 -18.01 37.35
C VAL A 14 -36.11 -16.87 36.76
N ARG A 15 -37.14 -16.37 37.46
CA ARG A 15 -37.94 -15.21 37.00
C ARG A 15 -37.10 -13.95 36.86
N ILE A 16 -36.21 -13.67 37.81
CA ILE A 16 -35.30 -12.52 37.75
C ILE A 16 -34.33 -12.69 36.56
N SER A 17 -33.76 -13.88 36.36
CA SER A 17 -32.86 -14.17 35.23
C SER A 17 -33.58 -13.98 33.89
N ILE A 18 -34.82 -14.45 33.75
CA ILE A 18 -35.63 -14.23 32.54
C ILE A 18 -35.88 -12.73 32.33
N LEU A 19 -36.25 -11.99 33.39
CA LEU A 19 -36.48 -10.55 33.30
C LEU A 19 -35.21 -9.79 32.87
N ILE A 20 -34.05 -10.18 33.39
CA ILE A 20 -32.75 -9.61 32.99
C ILE A 20 -32.45 -9.92 31.52
N ILE A 21 -32.68 -11.15 31.06
CA ILE A 21 -32.47 -11.53 29.66
C ILE A 21 -33.39 -10.72 28.74
N LEU A 22 -34.67 -10.57 29.11
CA LEU A 22 -35.63 -9.77 28.34
C LEU A 22 -35.23 -8.29 28.30
N LEU A 23 -34.78 -7.73 29.42
CA LEU A 23 -34.28 -6.36 29.48
C LEU A 23 -33.03 -6.18 28.61
N MET A 24 -32.08 -7.11 28.65
CA MET A 24 -30.90 -7.07 27.78
C MET A 24 -31.29 -7.17 26.30
N LEU A 25 -32.24 -8.04 25.96
CA LEU A 25 -32.75 -8.15 24.59
C LEU A 25 -33.40 -6.84 24.13
N LEU A 26 -34.20 -6.21 24.99
CA LEU A 26 -34.81 -4.91 24.71
C LEU A 26 -33.74 -3.83 24.49
N LEU A 27 -32.68 -3.80 25.30
CA LEU A 27 -31.56 -2.87 25.12
C LEU A 27 -30.80 -3.12 23.81
N VAL A 28 -30.58 -4.38 23.44
CA VAL A 28 -29.95 -4.74 22.15
C VAL A 28 -30.82 -4.29 20.97
N VAL A 29 -32.13 -4.58 21.02
CA VAL A 29 -33.07 -4.16 19.97
C VAL A 29 -33.15 -2.62 19.89
N GLY A 30 -33.24 -1.94 21.04
CA GLY A 30 -33.22 -0.48 21.11
C GLY A 30 -31.93 0.11 20.55
N PHE A 31 -30.78 -0.50 20.83
CA PHE A 31 -29.49 -0.07 20.28
C PHE A 31 -29.41 -0.27 18.76
N ILE A 32 -29.86 -1.42 18.25
CA ILE A 32 -29.94 -1.68 16.80
C ILE A 32 -30.86 -0.65 16.13
N GLY A 33 -32.03 -0.37 16.72
CA GLY A 33 -32.96 0.65 16.22
C GLY A 33 -32.36 2.06 16.23
N TYR A 34 -31.60 2.41 17.27
CA TYR A 34 -30.86 3.66 17.35
C TYR A 34 -29.81 3.79 16.23
N VAL A 35 -28.98 2.76 16.02
CA VAL A 35 -27.97 2.75 14.95
C VAL A 35 -28.63 2.82 13.57
N TRP A 36 -29.72 2.09 13.37
CA TRP A 36 -30.50 2.13 12.13
C TRP A 36 -30.99 3.53 11.81
N TYR A 37 -31.52 4.25 12.80
CA TYR A 37 -32.05 5.60 12.61
C TYR A 37 -30.96 6.66 12.47
N SER A 38 -29.87 6.54 13.24
CA SER A 38 -28.84 7.59 13.34
C SER A 38 -27.69 7.48 12.34
N ASP A 39 -27.26 6.26 12.01
CA ASP A 39 -25.98 6.03 11.31
C ASP A 39 -26.12 5.38 9.93
N VAL A 40 -27.30 4.84 9.61
CA VAL A 40 -27.52 4.11 8.36
C VAL A 40 -28.16 5.05 7.35
N PRO A 41 -27.54 5.28 6.18
CA PRO A 41 -28.11 6.12 5.14
C PRO A 41 -29.46 5.61 4.62
N SER A 42 -30.20 6.52 3.98
CA SER A 42 -31.44 6.18 3.27
C SER A 42 -31.16 5.22 2.11
N SER A 43 -32.16 4.44 1.70
CA SER A 43 -32.04 3.51 0.57
C SER A 43 -31.65 4.19 -0.73
N VAL A 44 -32.03 5.45 -0.93
CA VAL A 44 -31.63 6.27 -2.09
C VAL A 44 -30.12 6.47 -2.12
N ILE A 45 -29.52 6.86 -0.98
CA ILE A 45 -28.07 7.03 -0.86
C ILE A 45 -27.33 5.69 -1.00
N LEU A 46 -27.94 4.58 -0.55
CA LEU A 46 -27.36 3.25 -0.69
C LEU A 46 -27.43 2.71 -2.13
N LYS A 47 -28.45 3.10 -2.91
CA LYS A 47 -28.58 2.68 -4.32
C LYS A 47 -27.63 3.45 -5.24
N TYR A 48 -27.37 4.71 -4.90
CA TYR A 48 -26.41 5.56 -5.59
C TYR A 48 -25.32 5.97 -4.59
N PRO A 49 -24.51 5.03 -4.07
CA PRO A 49 -23.38 5.41 -3.26
C PRO A 49 -22.50 6.31 -4.11
N VAL A 50 -21.88 7.33 -3.52
CA VAL A 50 -20.92 8.21 -4.21
C VAL A 50 -19.71 7.37 -4.58
N ILE A 51 -19.82 6.59 -5.66
CA ILE A 51 -18.73 5.91 -6.31
C ILE A 51 -18.02 7.04 -7.04
N SER A 52 -16.97 7.56 -6.40
CA SER A 52 -16.07 8.56 -6.99
C SER A 52 -15.76 8.17 -8.43
N GLU A 53 -16.34 8.91 -9.36
CA GLU A 53 -16.15 8.75 -10.80
C GLU A 53 -15.27 9.91 -11.26
N ALA A 54 -14.24 9.55 -12.03
CA ALA A 54 -13.24 10.50 -12.50
C ALA A 54 -13.88 11.58 -13.37
N SER A 55 -13.59 12.85 -13.09
CA SER A 55 -13.95 13.93 -13.99
C SER A 55 -13.05 13.91 -15.23
N ARG A 56 -13.62 14.12 -16.40
CA ARG A 56 -12.90 14.08 -17.68
C ARG A 56 -12.54 15.50 -18.14
N LEU A 57 -11.29 15.69 -18.55
CA LEU A 57 -10.77 16.95 -19.07
C LEU A 57 -10.63 16.86 -20.58
N TYR A 58 -11.16 17.86 -21.30
CA TYR A 58 -11.14 17.96 -22.75
C TYR A 58 -10.47 19.25 -23.25
N ASP A 59 -9.93 19.18 -24.46
CA ASP A 59 -9.33 20.31 -25.17
C ASP A 59 -10.37 21.11 -25.95
N THR A 60 -9.93 22.20 -26.59
CA THR A 60 -10.81 23.06 -27.40
C THR A 60 -11.49 22.36 -28.59
N LYS A 61 -11.06 21.15 -28.95
CA LYS A 61 -11.58 20.32 -30.04
C LYS A 61 -12.33 19.08 -29.52
N GLY A 62 -12.58 19.00 -28.21
CA GLY A 62 -13.27 17.87 -27.59
C GLY A 62 -12.42 16.60 -27.46
N ARG A 63 -11.10 16.68 -27.64
CA ARG A 63 -10.18 15.56 -27.40
C ARG A 63 -9.96 15.40 -25.90
N MET A 64 -10.05 14.17 -25.40
CA MET A 64 -9.74 13.89 -23.99
C MET A 64 -8.26 14.15 -23.71
N ILE A 65 -7.99 15.06 -22.78
CA ILE A 65 -6.67 15.47 -22.32
C ILE A 65 -6.21 14.63 -21.13
N GLY A 66 -7.15 14.30 -20.25
CA GLY A 66 -6.89 13.52 -19.05
C GLY A 66 -8.06 13.50 -18.10
N ILE A 67 -7.82 13.01 -16.89
CA ILE A 67 -8.88 12.79 -15.90
C ILE A 67 -8.46 13.33 -14.52
N TYR A 68 -9.39 13.94 -13.80
CA TYR A 68 -9.22 14.23 -12.38
C TYR A 68 -9.87 13.10 -11.59
N GLN A 69 -9.05 12.34 -10.88
CA GLN A 69 -9.49 11.25 -10.03
C GLN A 69 -8.59 11.15 -8.80
N ILE A 70 -9.18 10.85 -7.65
CA ILE A 70 -8.40 10.45 -6.46
C ILE A 70 -7.88 9.02 -6.63
N GLU A 71 -8.58 8.20 -7.41
CA GLU A 71 -8.38 6.76 -7.51
C GLU A 71 -8.39 6.32 -8.99
N PHE A 72 -7.36 5.62 -9.48
CA PHE A 72 -7.42 5.01 -10.82
C PHE A 72 -8.33 3.78 -10.78
N ARG A 73 -9.50 3.90 -11.43
CA ARG A 73 -10.50 2.85 -11.53
C ARG A 73 -10.80 2.54 -12.99
N HIS A 74 -10.84 1.26 -13.33
CA HIS A 74 -11.44 0.75 -14.56
C HIS A 74 -12.61 -0.16 -14.14
N PRO A 75 -13.81 0.41 -13.93
CA PRO A 75 -14.94 -0.37 -13.43
C PRO A 75 -15.35 -1.39 -14.48
N ILE A 76 -15.47 -2.65 -14.06
CA ILE A 76 -15.93 -3.75 -14.90
C ILE A 76 -17.30 -4.22 -14.46
N THR A 77 -18.04 -4.82 -15.40
CA THR A 77 -19.30 -5.52 -15.15
C THR A 77 -19.06 -6.93 -14.61
N PHE A 78 -20.12 -7.59 -14.13
CA PHE A 78 -20.00 -8.96 -13.61
C PHE A 78 -19.64 -9.97 -14.71
N GLU A 79 -20.15 -9.73 -15.92
CA GLU A 79 -19.92 -10.53 -17.11
C GLU A 79 -18.45 -10.46 -17.56
N GLU A 80 -17.82 -9.29 -17.40
CA GLU A 80 -16.40 -9.07 -17.71
C GLU A 80 -15.47 -9.69 -16.64
N LEU A 81 -15.97 -9.92 -15.42
CA LEU A 81 -15.17 -10.39 -14.31
C LEU A 81 -14.63 -11.80 -14.55
N ASN A 82 -13.30 -11.94 -14.48
CA ASN A 82 -12.59 -13.20 -14.70
C ASN A 82 -13.14 -14.31 -13.78
N PRO A 83 -13.55 -15.47 -14.33
CA PRO A 83 -14.05 -16.61 -13.55
C PRO A 83 -13.12 -17.05 -12.42
N LEU A 84 -11.80 -17.05 -12.66
CA LEU A 84 -10.81 -17.45 -11.66
C LEU A 84 -10.79 -16.47 -10.47
N VAL A 85 -10.96 -15.17 -10.74
CA VAL A 85 -11.09 -14.16 -9.69
C VAL A 85 -12.35 -14.42 -8.88
N LYS A 86 -13.51 -14.67 -9.53
CA LYS A 86 -14.77 -14.98 -8.84
C LYS A 86 -14.60 -16.18 -7.90
N GLU A 87 -14.05 -17.27 -8.39
CA GLU A 87 -13.80 -18.49 -7.62
C GLU A 87 -12.87 -18.23 -6.42
N CYS A 88 -11.74 -17.56 -6.65
CA CYS A 88 -10.76 -17.25 -5.60
C CYS A 88 -11.37 -16.39 -4.49
N VAL A 89 -12.09 -15.32 -4.86
CA VAL A 89 -12.68 -14.39 -3.87
C VAL A 89 -13.71 -15.10 -3.02
N ILE A 90 -14.64 -15.83 -3.65
CA ILE A 90 -15.71 -16.53 -2.94
C ILE A 90 -15.12 -17.61 -2.04
N ALA A 91 -14.19 -18.44 -2.53
CA ALA A 91 -13.60 -19.51 -1.73
C ALA A 91 -12.88 -18.99 -0.46
N VAL A 92 -12.22 -17.83 -0.56
CA VAL A 92 -11.34 -17.33 0.51
C VAL A 92 -12.04 -16.43 1.49
N GLU A 93 -12.82 -15.48 0.98
CA GLU A 93 -13.47 -14.43 1.76
C GLU A 93 -14.85 -14.87 2.26
N ASP A 94 -15.61 -15.64 1.46
CA ASP A 94 -17.00 -15.95 1.76
C ASP A 94 -17.53 -17.20 1.02
N SER A 95 -17.11 -18.39 1.47
CA SER A 95 -17.39 -19.67 0.78
C SER A 95 -18.88 -19.99 0.59
N ARG A 96 -19.76 -19.33 1.35
CA ARG A 96 -21.22 -19.49 1.30
C ARG A 96 -21.91 -18.22 0.83
N PHE A 97 -21.21 -17.39 0.06
CA PHE A 97 -21.68 -16.09 -0.39
C PHE A 97 -23.10 -16.13 -0.97
N TYR A 98 -23.42 -17.15 -1.76
CA TYR A 98 -24.74 -17.33 -2.37
C TYR A 98 -25.82 -17.92 -1.45
N GLU A 99 -25.46 -18.45 -0.28
CA GLU A 99 -26.38 -19.14 0.64
C GLU A 99 -26.95 -18.25 1.75
N HIS A 100 -26.38 -17.06 1.99
CA HIS A 100 -26.79 -16.17 3.07
C HIS A 100 -27.26 -14.80 2.56
N HIS A 101 -27.94 -14.03 3.42
CA HIS A 101 -28.38 -12.67 3.12
C HIS A 101 -27.57 -11.65 3.94
N GLY A 102 -26.36 -11.35 3.49
CA GLY A 102 -25.46 -10.36 4.10
C GLY A 102 -24.69 -10.81 5.34
N ILE A 103 -25.24 -11.72 6.16
CA ILE A 103 -24.56 -12.26 7.35
C ILE A 103 -24.58 -13.78 7.30
N ASP A 104 -23.39 -14.38 7.32
CA ASP A 104 -23.25 -15.82 7.53
C ASP A 104 -23.25 -16.15 9.03
N TRP A 105 -24.44 -16.45 9.56
CA TRP A 105 -24.63 -16.81 10.97
C TRP A 105 -23.89 -18.08 11.37
N ARG A 106 -23.71 -19.03 10.43
CA ARG A 106 -22.97 -20.27 10.68
C ARG A 106 -21.47 -19.97 10.81
N ALA A 107 -20.92 -19.11 9.97
CA ALA A 107 -19.52 -18.69 10.05
C ALA A 107 -19.28 -17.85 11.32
N LEU A 108 -20.19 -16.94 11.64
CA LEU A 108 -20.11 -16.13 12.86
C LEU A 108 -20.11 -17.00 14.12
N GLY A 109 -21.03 -17.97 14.21
CA GLY A 109 -21.10 -18.91 15.34
C GLY A 109 -19.82 -19.73 15.48
N ARG A 110 -19.27 -20.23 14.36
CA ARG A 110 -17.99 -20.95 14.32
C ARG A 110 -16.83 -20.09 14.86
N VAL A 111 -16.74 -18.84 14.44
CA VAL A 111 -15.68 -17.91 14.90
C VAL A 111 -15.85 -17.57 16.39
N VAL A 112 -17.07 -17.34 16.86
CA VAL A 112 -17.34 -17.11 18.30
C VAL A 112 -16.88 -18.30 19.13
N VAL A 113 -17.24 -19.52 18.74
CA VAL A 113 -16.84 -20.73 19.49
C VAL A 113 -15.33 -20.94 19.42
N LYS A 114 -14.74 -20.93 18.22
CA LYS A 114 -13.32 -21.25 18.09
C LYS A 114 -12.41 -20.15 18.64
N SER A 115 -12.67 -18.88 18.35
CA SER A 115 -11.80 -17.78 18.78
C SER A 115 -12.03 -17.34 20.23
N LEU A 116 -13.28 -17.22 20.68
CA LEU A 116 -13.57 -16.68 22.01
C LEU A 116 -13.62 -17.77 23.09
N ILE A 117 -14.10 -18.98 22.76
CA ILE A 117 -14.22 -20.08 23.74
C ILE A 117 -12.97 -20.96 23.72
N LEU A 118 -12.49 -21.36 22.54
CA LEU A 118 -11.36 -22.28 22.40
C LEU A 118 -9.99 -21.58 22.27
N GLY A 119 -9.97 -20.24 22.17
CA GLY A 119 -8.74 -19.44 22.08
C GLY A 119 -8.00 -19.58 20.74
N ASP A 120 -8.62 -20.17 19.72
CA ASP A 120 -8.05 -20.39 18.41
C ASP A 120 -8.09 -19.09 17.57
N LYS A 121 -6.94 -18.43 17.47
CA LYS A 121 -6.79 -17.17 16.72
C LYS A 121 -6.76 -17.36 15.20
N ASP A 122 -6.64 -18.60 14.71
CA ASP A 122 -6.55 -18.95 13.29
C ASP A 122 -7.88 -19.45 12.72
N SER A 123 -8.99 -19.19 13.42
CA SER A 123 -10.36 -19.60 13.07
C SER A 123 -10.89 -19.05 11.73
N GLY A 124 -10.12 -18.26 10.98
CA GLY A 124 -10.54 -17.58 9.77
C GLY A 124 -11.44 -16.36 10.02
N GLY A 125 -11.79 -15.65 8.95
CA GLY A 125 -12.67 -14.48 9.00
C GLY A 125 -14.14 -14.86 9.21
N GLY A 126 -14.87 -14.05 9.97
CA GLY A 126 -16.33 -14.18 10.17
C GLY A 126 -17.16 -13.10 9.46
N SER A 127 -16.53 -12.27 8.61
CA SER A 127 -17.24 -11.22 7.86
C SER A 127 -17.44 -11.67 6.41
N THR A 128 -18.60 -11.36 5.84
CA THR A 128 -19.02 -11.70 4.47
C THR A 128 -18.52 -10.65 3.47
N ILE A 129 -18.56 -10.97 2.17
CA ILE A 129 -18.23 -9.99 1.09
C ILE A 129 -19.13 -8.75 1.21
N THR A 130 -20.42 -8.93 1.45
CA THR A 130 -21.38 -7.83 1.61
C THR A 130 -21.05 -6.93 2.80
N GLN A 131 -20.59 -7.50 3.94
CA GLN A 131 -20.13 -6.69 5.08
C GLN A 131 -18.85 -5.93 4.77
N GLN A 132 -17.95 -6.53 4.00
CA GLN A 132 -16.72 -5.87 3.58
C GLN A 132 -17.03 -4.71 2.63
N LEU A 133 -17.93 -4.89 1.67
CA LEU A 133 -18.43 -3.82 0.80
C LEU A 133 -19.04 -2.68 1.62
N ALA A 134 -19.91 -3.00 2.59
CA ALA A 134 -20.50 -2.01 3.49
C ALA A 134 -19.43 -1.19 4.24
N LYS A 135 -18.37 -1.85 4.71
CA LYS A 135 -17.24 -1.19 5.38
C LYS A 135 -16.42 -0.30 4.42
N GLN A 136 -16.26 -0.71 3.16
CA GLN A 136 -15.55 0.08 2.15
C GLN A 136 -16.32 1.34 1.74
N LEU A 137 -17.62 1.23 1.54
CA LEU A 137 -18.48 2.35 1.16
C LEU A 137 -18.79 3.29 2.33
N PHE A 138 -18.83 2.75 3.56
CA PHE A 138 -19.11 3.51 4.77
C PHE A 138 -18.02 3.24 5.84
N PRO A 139 -16.84 3.89 5.71
CA PRO A 139 -15.70 3.67 6.59
C PRO A 139 -15.99 3.90 8.07
N ARG A 140 -15.29 3.15 8.92
CA ARG A 140 -15.38 3.28 10.38
C ARG A 140 -14.77 4.61 10.84
N PRO A 141 -15.29 5.23 11.91
CA PRO A 141 -14.67 6.39 12.51
C PRO A 141 -13.25 6.06 13.02
N SER A 142 -12.37 7.06 13.02
CA SER A 142 -11.05 6.94 13.63
C SER A 142 -11.18 6.71 15.13
N THR A 143 -10.45 5.73 15.67
CA THR A 143 -10.41 5.45 17.11
C THR A 143 -9.17 6.05 17.80
N ARG A 144 -8.43 6.92 17.11
CA ARG A 144 -7.19 7.50 17.64
C ARG A 144 -7.50 8.46 18.79
N GLY A 145 -6.85 8.25 19.93
CA GLY A 145 -7.03 9.07 21.13
C GLY A 145 -8.22 8.68 22.01
N MET A 146 -8.99 7.65 21.64
CA MET A 146 -10.07 7.11 22.47
C MET A 146 -9.52 6.17 23.55
N ASN A 147 -10.22 6.10 24.69
CA ASN A 147 -9.94 5.07 25.70
C ASN A 147 -10.52 3.70 25.29
N ALA A 148 -10.19 2.65 26.05
CA ALA A 148 -10.58 1.27 25.71
C ALA A 148 -12.12 1.07 25.64
N VAL A 149 -12.88 1.76 26.50
CA VAL A 149 -14.34 1.64 26.55
C VAL A 149 -14.97 2.34 25.34
N GLU A 150 -14.53 3.57 25.05
CA GLU A 150 -14.96 4.34 23.88
C GLU A 150 -14.64 3.61 22.58
N GLN A 151 -13.43 3.06 22.46
CA GLN A 151 -13.02 2.28 21.31
C GLN A 151 -13.91 1.04 21.14
N THR A 152 -14.18 0.31 22.23
CA THR A 152 -15.05 -0.86 22.20
C THR A 152 -16.46 -0.49 21.74
N TYR A 153 -17.03 0.57 22.30
CA TYR A 153 -18.35 1.07 21.90
C TYR A 153 -18.40 1.48 20.42
N ALA A 154 -17.41 2.25 19.96
CA ALA A 154 -17.32 2.68 18.57
C ALA A 154 -17.20 1.50 17.59
N LEU A 155 -16.45 0.46 17.96
CA LEU A 155 -16.30 -0.75 17.16
C LEU A 155 -17.60 -1.57 17.11
N ILE A 156 -18.30 -1.73 18.24
CA ILE A 156 -19.60 -2.42 18.29
C ILE A 156 -20.63 -1.67 17.44
N ARG A 157 -20.74 -0.35 17.62
CA ARG A 157 -21.64 0.53 16.84
C ARG A 157 -21.37 0.41 15.34
N SER A 158 -20.09 0.48 14.96
CA SER A 158 -19.68 0.31 13.56
C SER A 158 -20.03 -1.07 13.01
N LYS A 159 -19.88 -2.13 13.81
CA LYS A 159 -20.20 -3.49 13.36
C LYS A 159 -21.70 -3.71 13.18
N VAL A 160 -22.52 -3.16 14.06
CA VAL A 160 -23.99 -3.16 13.90
C VAL A 160 -24.40 -2.37 12.66
N ARG A 161 -23.78 -1.21 12.42
CA ARG A 161 -23.99 -0.41 11.21
C ARG A 161 -23.64 -1.21 9.94
N GLU A 162 -22.50 -1.89 9.93
CA GLU A 162 -22.09 -2.79 8.82
C GLU A 162 -23.12 -3.89 8.55
N TRP A 163 -23.65 -4.52 9.61
CA TRP A 163 -24.68 -5.57 9.48
C TRP A 163 -25.98 -5.04 8.87
N ILE A 164 -26.44 -3.88 9.34
CA ILE A 164 -27.67 -3.27 8.81
C ILE A 164 -27.47 -2.86 7.34
N ILE A 165 -26.33 -2.25 7.00
CA ILE A 165 -26.03 -1.85 5.62
C ILE A 165 -25.92 -3.09 4.72
N ALA A 166 -25.21 -4.14 5.15
CA ALA A 166 -25.11 -5.39 4.40
C ALA A 166 -26.48 -6.01 4.12
N TRP A 167 -27.37 -6.05 5.13
CA TRP A 167 -28.74 -6.51 4.94
C TRP A 167 -29.50 -5.64 3.93
N LYS A 168 -29.38 -4.31 3.99
CA LYS A 168 -30.03 -3.41 3.01
C LYS A 168 -29.49 -3.63 1.59
N TYR A 169 -28.19 -3.80 1.42
CA TYR A 169 -27.58 -4.06 0.11
C TYR A 169 -28.11 -5.35 -0.51
N GLU A 170 -28.25 -6.41 0.28
CA GLU A 170 -28.78 -7.71 -0.18
C GLU A 170 -30.27 -7.67 -0.56
N ASN A 171 -30.99 -6.63 -0.16
CA ASN A 171 -32.37 -6.39 -0.61
C ASN A 171 -32.45 -5.45 -1.82
N LEU A 172 -31.36 -4.72 -2.13
CA LEU A 172 -31.32 -3.73 -3.20
C LEU A 172 -30.60 -4.23 -4.45
N PHE A 173 -29.64 -5.13 -4.28
CA PHE A 173 -28.74 -5.61 -5.31
C PHE A 173 -28.65 -7.13 -5.30
N SER A 174 -28.43 -7.71 -6.47
CA SER A 174 -28.10 -9.12 -6.65
C SER A 174 -26.72 -9.44 -6.07
N LYS A 175 -26.45 -10.74 -5.85
CA LYS A 175 -25.14 -11.24 -5.42
C LYS A 175 -24.02 -10.86 -6.39
N GLU A 176 -24.32 -10.88 -7.67
CA GLU A 176 -23.40 -10.59 -8.76
C GLU A 176 -23.01 -9.10 -8.76
N GLU A 177 -23.98 -8.21 -8.59
CA GLU A 177 -23.75 -6.78 -8.41
C GLU A 177 -22.92 -6.51 -7.16
N ILE A 178 -23.25 -7.14 -6.03
CA ILE A 178 -22.50 -6.98 -4.76
C ILE A 178 -21.03 -7.40 -4.92
N LEU A 179 -20.77 -8.57 -5.53
CA LEU A 179 -19.41 -9.04 -5.75
C LEU A 179 -18.63 -8.09 -6.66
N THR A 180 -19.27 -7.61 -7.73
CA THR A 180 -18.67 -6.69 -8.69
C THR A 180 -18.36 -5.34 -8.05
N MET A 181 -19.30 -4.78 -7.29
CA MET A 181 -19.11 -3.54 -6.53
C MET A 181 -17.95 -3.68 -5.52
N TYR A 182 -17.87 -4.80 -4.82
CA TYR A 182 -16.79 -5.08 -3.87
C TYR A 182 -15.41 -5.06 -4.57
N LEU A 183 -15.29 -5.76 -5.69
CA LEU A 183 -14.02 -5.87 -6.42
C LEU A 183 -13.64 -4.61 -7.17
N ASN A 184 -14.60 -3.83 -7.66
CA ASN A 184 -14.36 -2.52 -8.28
C ASN A 184 -13.98 -1.46 -7.23
N LYS A 185 -14.48 -1.56 -6.00
CA LYS A 185 -14.22 -0.59 -4.94
C LYS A 185 -12.91 -0.85 -4.18
N PHE A 186 -12.39 -2.07 -4.18
CA PHE A 186 -11.25 -2.44 -3.34
C PHE A 186 -9.95 -1.73 -3.75
N GLU A 187 -9.21 -1.18 -2.77
CA GLU A 187 -7.90 -0.55 -2.97
C GLU A 187 -6.77 -1.58 -2.79
N PHE A 188 -6.06 -1.89 -3.87
CA PHE A 188 -4.93 -2.84 -3.89
C PHE A 188 -3.57 -2.15 -3.65
N VAL A 189 -3.58 -0.96 -3.02
CA VAL A 189 -2.44 -0.02 -2.86
C VAL A 189 -1.74 0.32 -4.19
N ASN A 190 -0.65 1.09 -4.15
CA ASN A 190 0.07 1.53 -5.37
C ASN A 190 -0.79 2.31 -6.38
N GLY A 191 -1.89 2.94 -5.93
CA GLY A 191 -2.83 3.67 -6.78
C GLY A 191 -3.82 2.79 -7.56
N ALA A 192 -3.84 1.47 -7.29
CA ALA A 192 -4.74 0.53 -7.96
C ALA A 192 -6.06 0.41 -7.20
N HIS A 193 -7.14 0.95 -7.77
CA HIS A 193 -8.48 0.86 -7.21
C HIS A 193 -9.38 0.05 -8.15
N GLY A 194 -9.85 -1.08 -7.66
CA GLY A 194 -10.52 -2.08 -8.47
C GLY A 194 -9.60 -3.19 -8.94
N ILE A 195 -10.19 -4.37 -9.17
CA ILE A 195 -9.43 -5.56 -9.57
C ILE A 195 -8.74 -5.41 -10.93
N ASP A 196 -9.36 -4.70 -11.89
CA ASP A 196 -8.75 -4.49 -13.20
C ASP A 196 -7.55 -3.54 -13.14
N ALA A 197 -7.69 -2.43 -12.41
CA ALA A 197 -6.58 -1.53 -12.11
C ALA A 197 -5.42 -2.28 -11.41
N ALA A 198 -5.73 -3.22 -10.52
CA ALA A 198 -4.73 -4.05 -9.86
C ALA A 198 -4.03 -5.00 -10.86
N ALA A 199 -4.77 -5.66 -11.75
CA ALA A 199 -4.20 -6.51 -12.79
C ALA A 199 -3.23 -5.72 -13.69
N GLN A 200 -3.62 -4.53 -14.13
CA GLN A 200 -2.75 -3.65 -14.92
C GLN A 200 -1.52 -3.19 -14.11
N THR A 201 -1.70 -2.81 -12.85
CA THR A 201 -0.60 -2.34 -11.98
C THR A 201 0.43 -3.43 -11.71
N TYR A 202 -0.02 -4.65 -11.37
CA TYR A 202 0.85 -5.73 -10.91
C TYR A 202 1.37 -6.61 -12.05
N PHE A 203 0.60 -6.78 -13.13
CA PHE A 203 0.92 -7.71 -14.22
C PHE A 203 0.92 -7.06 -15.62
N GLY A 204 0.54 -5.79 -15.75
CA GLY A 204 0.55 -5.08 -17.03
C GLY A 204 -0.44 -5.63 -18.06
N LYS A 205 -1.57 -6.20 -17.62
CA LYS A 205 -2.62 -6.79 -18.46
C LYS A 205 -4.01 -6.63 -17.83
N PRO A 206 -5.11 -6.72 -18.61
CA PRO A 206 -6.46 -6.65 -18.06
C PRO A 206 -6.77 -7.84 -17.14
N GLN A 207 -7.69 -7.68 -16.19
CA GLN A 207 -8.04 -8.75 -15.25
C GLN A 207 -8.62 -9.98 -15.92
N SER A 208 -9.25 -9.82 -17.09
CA SER A 208 -9.78 -10.91 -17.91
C SER A 208 -8.71 -11.91 -18.37
N GLU A 209 -7.44 -11.51 -18.41
CA GLU A 209 -6.30 -12.33 -18.81
C GLU A 209 -5.47 -12.87 -17.62
N LEU A 210 -5.94 -12.68 -16.39
CA LEU A 210 -5.27 -13.24 -15.22
C LEU A 210 -5.29 -14.76 -15.25
N THR A 211 -4.12 -15.35 -15.05
CA THR A 211 -3.95 -16.76 -14.75
C THR A 211 -4.36 -17.05 -13.31
N LEU A 212 -4.54 -18.33 -12.97
CA LEU A 212 -4.93 -18.74 -11.63
C LEU A 212 -3.95 -18.24 -10.55
N ASN A 213 -2.65 -18.28 -10.81
CA ASN A 213 -1.60 -17.81 -9.90
C ASN A 213 -1.71 -16.29 -9.63
N GLU A 214 -1.94 -15.51 -10.67
CA GLU A 214 -2.07 -14.06 -10.59
C GLU A 214 -3.40 -13.65 -9.93
N ALA A 215 -4.51 -14.33 -10.27
CA ALA A 215 -5.80 -14.13 -9.63
C ALA A 215 -5.73 -14.44 -8.13
N ALA A 216 -5.19 -15.61 -7.75
CA ALA A 216 -5.00 -15.98 -6.36
C ALA A 216 -4.09 -15.01 -5.60
N THR A 217 -3.08 -14.44 -6.29
CA THR A 217 -2.20 -13.42 -5.73
C THR A 217 -2.98 -12.16 -5.37
N LEU A 218 -3.72 -11.57 -6.34
CA LEU A 218 -4.51 -10.35 -6.08
C LEU A 218 -5.58 -10.59 -5.02
N VAL A 219 -6.27 -11.73 -5.07
CA VAL A 219 -7.27 -12.09 -4.05
C VAL A 219 -6.63 -12.26 -2.67
N GLY A 220 -5.41 -12.80 -2.59
CA GLY A 220 -4.65 -12.87 -1.35
C GLY A 220 -4.45 -11.50 -0.69
N MET A 221 -4.35 -10.44 -1.50
CA MET A 221 -4.22 -9.05 -1.05
C MET A 221 -5.47 -8.52 -0.35
N LEU A 222 -6.66 -9.08 -0.60
CA LEU A 222 -7.92 -8.58 -0.04
C LEU A 222 -7.92 -8.55 1.50
N LYS A 223 -7.22 -9.50 2.12
CA LYS A 223 -7.05 -9.56 3.58
C LYS A 223 -6.32 -8.34 4.13
N ASN A 224 -5.25 -7.91 3.46
CA ASN A 224 -4.47 -6.72 3.80
C ASN A 224 -3.51 -6.37 2.64
N PRO A 225 -3.84 -5.40 1.77
CA PRO A 225 -3.09 -5.13 0.55
C PRO A 225 -1.72 -4.50 0.82
N SER A 226 -1.55 -3.84 1.97
CA SER A 226 -0.25 -3.30 2.39
C SER A 226 0.71 -4.38 2.88
N LEU A 227 0.20 -5.39 3.58
CA LEU A 227 0.98 -6.50 4.12
C LEU A 227 1.29 -7.54 3.03
N TYR A 228 0.30 -7.86 2.20
CA TYR A 228 0.43 -8.83 1.12
C TYR A 228 0.75 -8.16 -0.22
N ASN A 229 1.70 -7.21 -0.21
CA ASN A 229 2.14 -6.54 -1.43
C ASN A 229 3.28 -7.34 -2.11
N PRO A 230 3.10 -7.88 -3.33
CA PRO A 230 4.08 -8.76 -3.97
C PRO A 230 5.41 -8.08 -4.27
N VAL A 231 5.39 -6.78 -4.53
CA VAL A 231 6.60 -5.97 -4.83
C VAL A 231 7.42 -5.72 -3.57
N ARG A 232 6.78 -5.71 -2.40
CA ARG A 232 7.42 -5.37 -1.13
C ARG A 232 7.75 -6.60 -0.27
N PHE A 233 6.91 -7.63 -0.31
CA PHE A 233 6.98 -8.79 0.58
C PHE A 233 6.69 -10.11 -0.17
N PRO A 234 7.53 -10.50 -1.15
CA PRO A 234 7.26 -11.64 -2.04
C PRO A 234 7.04 -12.96 -1.27
N ASP A 235 7.88 -13.27 -0.30
CA ASP A 235 7.77 -14.51 0.51
C ASP A 235 6.43 -14.62 1.26
N LEU A 236 5.92 -13.49 1.75
CA LEU A 236 4.66 -13.45 2.49
C LEU A 236 3.47 -13.60 1.53
N VAL A 237 3.57 -13.03 0.33
CA VAL A 237 2.56 -13.15 -0.70
C VAL A 237 2.47 -14.57 -1.22
N VAL A 238 3.59 -15.26 -1.46
CA VAL A 238 3.59 -16.67 -1.87
C VAL A 238 2.83 -17.53 -0.87
N LYS A 239 3.08 -17.36 0.43
CA LYS A 239 2.34 -18.09 1.47
C LYS A 239 0.84 -17.78 1.42
N ARG A 240 0.48 -16.50 1.36
CA ARG A 240 -0.92 -16.08 1.34
C ARG A 240 -1.66 -16.53 0.09
N ARG A 241 -1.02 -16.46 -1.07
CA ARG A 241 -1.55 -16.99 -2.33
C ARG A 241 -1.77 -18.49 -2.22
N ASN A 242 -0.83 -19.24 -1.64
CA ASN A 242 -1.02 -20.67 -1.47
C ASN A 242 -2.20 -20.99 -0.53
N GLU A 243 -2.44 -20.19 0.52
CA GLU A 243 -3.68 -20.28 1.32
C GLU A 243 -4.96 -20.02 0.50
N VAL A 244 -4.88 -19.17 -0.54
CA VAL A 244 -6.00 -18.96 -1.48
C VAL A 244 -6.21 -20.22 -2.31
N LEU A 245 -5.15 -20.76 -2.90
CA LEU A 245 -5.17 -21.97 -3.71
C LEU A 245 -5.66 -23.19 -2.91
N ASP A 246 -5.28 -23.31 -1.63
CA ASP A 246 -5.71 -24.39 -0.73
C ASP A 246 -7.22 -24.43 -0.50
N LYS A 247 -7.90 -23.28 -0.66
CA LYS A 247 -9.35 -23.17 -0.50
C LYS A 247 -10.10 -23.38 -1.81
N LEU A 248 -9.41 -23.43 -2.93
CA LEU A 248 -10.03 -23.65 -4.24
C LEU A 248 -10.28 -25.13 -4.48
N ASN A 249 -11.47 -25.43 -4.99
CA ASN A 249 -11.75 -26.74 -5.56
C ASN A 249 -11.40 -26.74 -7.06
N HIS A 250 -10.14 -26.42 -7.40
CA HIS A 250 -9.67 -26.30 -8.79
C HIS A 250 -8.58 -27.35 -9.07
N PRO A 251 -8.69 -28.14 -10.16
CA PRO A 251 -7.79 -29.27 -10.42
C PRO A 251 -6.31 -28.87 -10.50
N ASP A 252 -6.02 -27.70 -11.04
CA ASP A 252 -4.63 -27.24 -11.19
C ASP A 252 -4.06 -26.52 -9.95
N ALA A 253 -4.85 -26.28 -8.89
CA ALA A 253 -4.43 -25.44 -7.75
C ALA A 253 -3.10 -25.89 -7.14
N GLU A 254 -2.88 -27.21 -7.03
CA GLU A 254 -1.64 -27.78 -6.49
C GLU A 254 -0.42 -27.49 -7.38
N SER A 255 -0.60 -27.54 -8.71
CA SER A 255 0.50 -27.32 -9.66
C SER A 255 1.03 -25.88 -9.61
N PHE A 256 0.18 -24.91 -9.26
CA PHE A 256 0.54 -23.50 -9.20
C PHE A 256 1.20 -23.07 -7.87
N LYS A 257 1.16 -23.90 -6.82
CA LYS A 257 1.74 -23.55 -5.50
C LYS A 257 3.24 -23.27 -5.53
N ASN A 258 3.95 -23.91 -6.46
CA ASN A 258 5.39 -23.79 -6.64
C ASN A 258 5.78 -22.79 -7.75
N MET A 259 4.81 -22.20 -8.45
CA MET A 259 5.08 -21.22 -9.49
C MET A 259 5.18 -19.82 -8.88
N GLU A 260 6.21 -19.06 -9.23
CA GLU A 260 6.26 -17.63 -8.92
C GLU A 260 5.41 -16.85 -9.93
N ALA A 261 4.69 -15.84 -9.45
CA ALA A 261 3.99 -14.92 -10.33
C ALA A 261 4.99 -13.89 -10.89
N ASP A 262 4.87 -13.55 -12.18
CA ASP A 262 5.77 -12.62 -12.85
C ASP A 262 5.32 -11.17 -12.63
N PHE A 263 6.10 -10.41 -11.86
CA PHE A 263 5.87 -8.98 -11.63
C PHE A 263 6.85 -8.09 -12.41
N SER A 264 7.51 -8.61 -13.45
CA SER A 264 8.43 -7.83 -14.30
C SER A 264 7.76 -6.64 -14.98
N LYS A 265 6.43 -6.75 -15.20
CA LYS A 265 5.57 -5.70 -15.74
C LYS A 265 4.96 -4.78 -14.67
N PHE A 266 5.34 -4.94 -13.40
CA PHE A 266 4.84 -4.05 -12.34
C PHE A 266 5.15 -2.60 -12.70
N SER A 267 4.11 -1.81 -12.78
CA SER A 267 4.21 -0.37 -12.91
C SER A 267 3.18 0.23 -11.99
N ARG A 268 3.62 1.08 -11.06
CA ARG A 268 2.67 1.97 -10.39
C ARG A 268 1.94 2.72 -11.50
N ILE A 269 0.63 2.74 -11.42
CA ILE A 269 -0.16 3.66 -12.23
C ILE A 269 0.09 5.05 -11.64
N THR A 270 1.26 5.60 -11.95
CA THR A 270 1.43 7.04 -12.01
C THR A 270 0.74 7.40 -13.30
N THR A 271 -0.50 7.82 -13.21
CA THR A 271 -1.20 8.33 -14.37
C THR A 271 -0.32 9.42 -15.02
N LYS A 272 0.41 9.08 -16.09
CA LYS A 272 0.48 9.96 -17.26
C LYS A 272 -0.92 9.88 -17.88
N ASP A 273 -1.95 10.27 -17.12
CA ASP A 273 -3.32 10.41 -17.61
C ASP A 273 -3.42 11.64 -18.49
N THR A 274 -2.37 12.44 -18.56
CA THR A 274 -2.34 13.64 -19.34
C THR A 274 -1.01 13.81 -20.05
N ILE A 275 -1.11 14.28 -21.28
CA ILE A 275 0.00 14.79 -22.08
C ILE A 275 0.40 16.22 -21.67
N VAL A 276 -0.35 16.86 -20.77
CA VAL A 276 -0.11 18.25 -20.31
C VAL A 276 -0.12 18.38 -18.78
N PRO A 277 0.82 17.72 -18.08
CA PRO A 277 0.81 17.62 -16.61
C PRO A 277 0.86 18.98 -15.91
N TYR A 278 1.62 19.95 -16.46
CA TYR A 278 1.70 21.29 -15.89
C TYR A 278 0.36 22.03 -15.95
N PHE A 279 -0.28 22.03 -17.13
CA PHE A 279 -1.58 22.68 -17.32
C PHE A 279 -2.64 22.07 -16.42
N LYS A 280 -2.74 20.73 -16.38
CA LYS A 280 -3.70 20.02 -15.53
C LYS A 280 -3.55 20.39 -14.04
N ASN A 281 -2.31 20.44 -13.53
CA ASN A 281 -2.03 20.81 -12.13
C ASN A 281 -2.37 22.27 -11.83
N ALA A 282 -2.14 23.19 -12.77
CA ALA A 282 -2.53 24.59 -12.62
C ALA A 282 -4.06 24.74 -12.63
N LEU A 283 -4.72 24.06 -13.56
CA LEU A 283 -6.17 24.07 -13.73
C LEU A 283 -6.90 23.50 -12.51
N GLU A 284 -6.32 22.51 -11.82
CA GLU A 284 -6.87 21.94 -10.58
C GLU A 284 -7.18 23.02 -9.53
N LYS A 285 -6.18 23.88 -9.25
CA LYS A 285 -6.32 24.98 -8.29
C LYS A 285 -7.35 26.00 -8.75
N TYR A 286 -7.37 26.30 -10.05
CA TYR A 286 -8.33 27.21 -10.64
C TYR A 286 -9.78 26.70 -10.49
N LEU A 287 -10.03 25.43 -10.80
CA LEU A 287 -11.35 24.82 -10.69
C LEU A 287 -11.85 24.79 -9.24
N ALA A 288 -10.96 24.47 -8.28
CA ALA A 288 -11.30 24.49 -6.86
C ALA A 288 -11.77 25.88 -6.39
N ASN A 289 -11.13 26.94 -6.87
CA ASN A 289 -11.55 28.32 -6.59
C ASN A 289 -12.85 28.67 -7.31
N LEU A 290 -12.96 28.33 -8.60
CA LEU A 290 -14.14 28.59 -9.43
C LEU A 290 -15.41 28.00 -8.81
N ILE A 291 -15.36 26.75 -8.34
CA ILE A 291 -16.49 26.08 -7.69
C ILE A 291 -16.95 26.83 -6.43
N ARG A 292 -16.01 27.30 -5.63
CA ARG A 292 -16.31 28.02 -4.38
C ARG A 292 -16.83 29.43 -4.64
N GLU A 293 -16.15 30.18 -5.49
CA GLU A 293 -16.49 31.58 -5.82
C GLU A 293 -17.85 31.69 -6.50
N ASN A 294 -18.20 30.74 -7.38
CA ASN A 294 -19.50 30.72 -8.05
C ASN A 294 -20.58 29.93 -7.29
N ASN A 295 -20.28 29.50 -6.06
CA ASN A 295 -21.21 28.75 -5.20
C ASN A 295 -21.83 27.51 -5.89
N LEU A 296 -21.02 26.77 -6.66
CA LEU A 296 -21.47 25.60 -7.42
C LEU A 296 -21.68 24.40 -6.48
N LYS A 297 -22.95 24.13 -6.16
CA LYS A 297 -23.36 23.11 -5.21
C LYS A 297 -24.20 22.02 -5.86
N LYS A 298 -24.07 20.82 -5.32
CA LYS A 298 -24.92 19.65 -5.58
C LYS A 298 -26.31 19.84 -4.95
N PRO A 299 -27.31 19.02 -5.36
CA PRO A 299 -28.65 19.05 -4.77
C PRO A 299 -28.68 18.79 -3.25
N ASP A 300 -27.67 18.10 -2.71
CA ASP A 300 -27.52 17.86 -1.27
C ASP A 300 -26.92 19.06 -0.49
N GLY A 301 -26.60 20.16 -1.18
CA GLY A 301 -26.04 21.38 -0.61
C GLY A 301 -24.51 21.39 -0.46
N SER A 302 -23.83 20.28 -0.74
CA SER A 302 -22.36 20.21 -0.75
C SER A 302 -21.77 20.77 -2.06
N TYR A 303 -20.52 21.21 -2.06
CA TYR A 303 -19.86 21.69 -3.28
C TYR A 303 -19.53 20.53 -4.22
N TYR A 304 -19.52 20.79 -5.53
CA TYR A 304 -18.97 19.84 -6.49
C TYR A 304 -17.49 19.57 -6.21
N ASN A 305 -17.08 18.32 -6.38
CA ASN A 305 -15.72 17.84 -6.22
C ASN A 305 -15.22 17.37 -7.59
N ILE A 306 -14.15 18.01 -8.08
CA ILE A 306 -13.54 17.71 -9.39
C ILE A 306 -12.98 16.29 -9.49
N TYR A 307 -12.81 15.56 -8.39
CA TYR A 307 -12.26 14.21 -8.44
C TYR A 307 -13.29 13.10 -8.41
N ASP A 308 -14.49 13.38 -7.90
CA ASP A 308 -15.43 12.32 -7.47
C ASP A 308 -16.85 12.47 -8.04
N ASP A 309 -17.17 13.62 -8.64
CA ASP A 309 -18.52 13.94 -9.12
C ASP A 309 -18.69 13.79 -10.65
N ALA A 310 -17.81 13.03 -11.32
CA ALA A 310 -17.91 12.71 -12.75
C ALA A 310 -18.07 13.93 -13.69
N LEU A 311 -17.43 15.05 -13.37
CA LEU A 311 -17.61 16.29 -14.13
C LEU A 311 -17.01 16.16 -15.53
N THR A 312 -17.65 16.81 -16.51
CA THR A 312 -17.06 17.06 -17.82
C THR A 312 -16.45 18.46 -17.78
N ILE A 313 -15.13 18.56 -17.92
CA ILE A 313 -14.37 19.81 -17.87
C ILE A 313 -13.86 20.09 -19.29
N GLU A 314 -14.43 21.10 -19.93
CA GLU A 314 -13.95 21.63 -21.20
C GLU A 314 -12.99 22.78 -20.93
N SER A 315 -11.79 22.71 -21.51
CA SER A 315 -10.73 23.68 -21.25
C SER A 315 -10.30 24.44 -22.50
N THR A 316 -9.47 25.47 -22.30
CA THR A 316 -9.03 26.38 -23.37
C THR A 316 -7.73 25.96 -24.02
N ILE A 317 -7.09 24.87 -23.58
CA ILE A 317 -5.84 24.40 -24.18
C ILE A 317 -6.13 23.75 -25.54
N ASP A 318 -5.32 24.10 -26.54
CA ASP A 318 -5.28 23.40 -27.83
C ASP A 318 -4.05 22.49 -27.83
N LEU A 319 -4.26 21.18 -27.94
CA LEU A 319 -3.17 20.20 -27.89
C LEU A 319 -2.21 20.30 -29.08
N ASP A 320 -2.65 20.81 -30.23
CA ASP A 320 -1.77 20.99 -31.38
C ASP A 320 -0.81 22.17 -31.13
N LEU A 321 -1.32 23.27 -30.57
CA LEU A 321 -0.48 24.41 -30.16
C LEU A 321 0.47 24.03 -29.02
N GLN A 322 -0.01 23.26 -28.04
CA GLN A 322 0.84 22.76 -26.97
C GLN A 322 1.98 21.88 -27.49
N LYS A 323 1.70 21.00 -28.46
CA LYS A 323 2.72 20.18 -29.12
C LYS A 323 3.79 21.05 -29.78
N TYR A 324 3.40 22.12 -30.48
CA TYR A 324 4.36 23.06 -31.06
C TYR A 324 5.17 23.81 -29.99
N ALA A 325 4.55 24.22 -28.88
CA ALA A 325 5.24 24.87 -27.77
C ALA A 325 6.28 23.94 -27.11
N GLU A 326 5.95 22.67 -26.92
CA GLU A 326 6.88 21.66 -26.40
C GLU A 326 8.01 21.34 -27.37
N ALA A 327 7.72 21.31 -28.68
CA ALA A 327 8.74 21.16 -29.71
C ALA A 327 9.72 22.36 -29.71
N ALA A 328 9.21 23.58 -29.68
CA ALA A 328 10.03 24.80 -29.62
C ALA A 328 10.89 24.85 -28.34
N THR A 329 10.31 24.49 -27.19
CA THR A 329 11.05 24.40 -25.93
C THR A 329 12.16 23.37 -26.02
N ARG A 330 11.88 22.21 -26.61
CA ARG A 330 12.88 21.14 -26.78
C ARG A 330 14.05 21.59 -27.66
N GLU A 331 13.75 22.19 -28.80
CA GLU A 331 14.76 22.74 -29.71
C GLU A 331 15.62 23.81 -29.01
N HIS A 332 14.97 24.73 -28.28
CA HIS A 332 15.68 25.75 -27.53
C HIS A 332 16.54 25.15 -26.41
N MET A 333 16.06 24.11 -25.73
CA MET A 333 16.82 23.42 -24.69
C MET A 333 18.05 22.67 -25.24
N GLU A 334 18.02 22.20 -26.48
CA GLU A 334 19.22 21.65 -27.14
C GLU A 334 20.29 22.73 -27.35
N TRP A 335 19.87 23.94 -27.73
CA TRP A 335 20.79 25.09 -27.83
C TRP A 335 21.35 25.47 -26.45
N ILE A 336 20.51 25.56 -25.41
CA ILE A 336 20.94 25.82 -24.02
C ILE A 336 21.91 24.73 -23.54
N GLN A 337 21.67 23.46 -23.87
CA GLN A 337 22.55 22.36 -23.52
C GLN A 337 23.96 22.58 -24.07
N GLY A 338 24.11 23.09 -25.29
CA GLY A 338 25.42 23.41 -25.86
C GLY A 338 26.18 24.48 -25.07
N TRP A 339 25.48 25.52 -24.59
CA TRP A 339 26.06 26.53 -23.70
C TRP A 339 26.44 25.94 -22.34
N PHE A 340 25.55 25.13 -21.77
CA PHE A 340 25.78 24.45 -20.50
C PHE A 340 27.01 23.53 -20.59
N ASP A 341 27.11 22.69 -21.61
CA ASP A 341 28.23 21.78 -21.83
C ASP A 341 29.54 22.55 -21.98
N LYS A 342 29.53 23.67 -22.72
CA LYS A 342 30.71 24.52 -22.88
C LYS A 342 31.15 25.11 -21.54
N ASP A 343 30.22 25.65 -20.76
CA ASP A 343 30.53 26.24 -19.44
C ASP A 343 31.05 25.19 -18.46
N TRP A 344 30.50 23.97 -18.48
CA TRP A 344 30.88 22.88 -17.58
C TRP A 344 32.07 22.05 -18.05
N SER A 345 32.48 22.14 -19.32
CA SER A 345 33.55 21.31 -19.91
C SER A 345 34.90 21.35 -19.17
N LYS A 346 35.16 22.42 -18.42
CA LYS A 346 36.41 22.62 -17.64
C LYS A 346 36.17 22.71 -16.14
N LYS A 347 34.95 22.42 -15.68
CA LYS A 347 34.55 22.52 -14.27
C LYS A 347 34.31 21.12 -13.74
N ASP A 348 34.94 20.81 -12.61
CA ASP A 348 34.63 19.59 -11.88
C ASP A 348 33.42 19.86 -10.97
N PRO A 349 32.28 19.17 -11.15
CA PRO A 349 31.07 19.39 -10.36
C PRO A 349 31.23 19.12 -8.87
N TRP A 350 32.25 18.38 -8.48
CA TRP A 350 32.51 18.08 -7.08
C TRP A 350 33.36 19.16 -6.40
N THR A 351 34.14 19.92 -7.16
CA THR A 351 35.10 20.89 -6.59
C THR A 351 34.83 22.34 -6.99
N TYR A 352 34.14 22.58 -8.10
CA TYR A 352 33.85 23.92 -8.58
C TYR A 352 32.99 24.72 -7.60
N GLY A 353 33.43 25.95 -7.32
CA GLY A 353 32.73 26.91 -6.45
C GLY A 353 32.61 26.50 -4.98
N ALA A 354 33.31 25.46 -4.53
CA ALA A 354 33.22 24.96 -3.17
C ALA A 354 34.25 25.60 -2.23
N SER A 355 33.79 26.02 -1.05
CA SER A 355 34.63 26.28 0.12
C SER A 355 35.25 24.99 0.66
N GLN A 356 36.23 25.10 1.56
CA GLN A 356 36.89 23.95 2.17
C GLN A 356 35.92 23.03 2.93
N ASP A 357 34.89 23.59 3.56
CA ASP A 357 33.88 22.79 4.25
C ASP A 357 32.93 22.11 3.27
N GLU A 358 32.54 22.80 2.19
CA GLU A 358 31.74 22.20 1.13
C GLU A 358 32.47 21.06 0.41
N LEU A 359 33.78 21.18 0.19
CA LEU A 359 34.59 20.11 -0.39
C LEU A 359 34.54 18.84 0.47
N LYS A 360 34.67 18.99 1.80
CA LYS A 360 34.56 17.85 2.73
C LYS A 360 33.18 17.21 2.69
N ILE A 361 32.12 18.03 2.66
CA ILE A 361 30.73 17.56 2.58
C ILE A 361 30.49 16.81 1.27
N ARG A 362 30.92 17.38 0.14
CA ARG A 362 30.77 16.76 -1.19
C ARG A 362 31.54 15.44 -1.28
N GLN A 363 32.77 15.40 -0.77
CA GLN A 363 33.58 14.19 -0.74
C GLN A 363 32.92 13.09 0.12
N ALA A 364 32.42 13.43 1.31
CA ALA A 364 31.72 12.48 2.16
C ALA A 364 30.46 11.93 1.48
N ALA A 365 29.65 12.80 0.87
CA ALA A 365 28.45 12.40 0.14
C ALA A 365 28.76 11.48 -1.06
N LEU A 366 29.87 11.72 -1.76
CA LEU A 366 30.32 10.88 -2.86
C LEU A 366 30.78 9.51 -2.37
N GLU A 367 31.54 9.45 -1.27
CA GLU A 367 31.95 8.19 -0.65
C GLU A 367 30.77 7.36 -0.17
N ASP A 368 29.77 7.99 0.45
CA ASP A 368 28.56 7.31 0.93
C ASP A 368 27.76 6.72 -0.24
N LYS A 369 27.58 7.49 -1.32
CA LYS A 369 26.94 6.99 -2.56
C LYS A 369 27.75 5.85 -3.19
N ALA A 370 29.08 5.97 -3.22
CA ALA A 370 29.95 4.93 -3.73
C ALA A 370 29.81 3.63 -2.92
N LYS A 371 29.80 3.72 -1.58
CA LYS A 371 29.60 2.59 -0.67
C LYS A 371 28.19 1.98 -0.75
N ALA A 372 27.18 2.78 -1.05
CA ALA A 372 25.82 2.28 -1.28
C ALA A 372 25.66 1.55 -2.63
N SER A 373 26.60 1.70 -3.56
CA SER A 373 26.48 1.13 -4.91
C SER A 373 26.57 -0.40 -4.92
N PRO A 374 25.90 -1.10 -5.87
CA PRO A 374 26.05 -2.55 -6.05
C PRO A 374 27.50 -2.98 -6.27
N ARG A 375 28.30 -2.13 -6.92
CA ARG A 375 29.72 -2.36 -7.18
C ARG A 375 30.50 -2.47 -5.87
N TYR A 376 30.25 -1.59 -4.90
CA TYR A 376 30.86 -1.68 -3.58
C TYR A 376 30.37 -2.89 -2.79
N GLN A 377 29.06 -3.12 -2.78
CA GLN A 377 28.46 -4.26 -2.08
C GLN A 377 29.01 -5.60 -2.59
N TYR A 378 29.23 -5.72 -3.90
CA TYR A 378 29.88 -6.89 -4.49
C TYR A 378 31.33 -7.07 -4.02
N MET A 379 32.13 -5.99 -3.98
CA MET A 379 33.51 -6.06 -3.46
C MET A 379 33.54 -6.46 -1.98
N LYS A 380 32.66 -5.87 -1.16
CA LYS A 380 32.51 -6.23 0.25
C LYS A 380 32.15 -7.70 0.42
N LYS A 381 31.16 -8.19 -0.33
CA LYS A 381 30.73 -9.60 -0.32
C LYS A 381 31.84 -10.57 -0.70
N ARG A 382 32.74 -10.16 -1.61
CA ARG A 382 33.84 -11.01 -2.08
C ARG A 382 35.06 -10.97 -1.16
N ILE A 383 35.37 -9.81 -0.57
CA ILE A 383 36.64 -9.58 0.15
C ILE A 383 36.45 -9.69 1.66
N LEU A 384 35.40 -9.09 2.21
CA LEU A 384 35.22 -8.90 3.65
C LEU A 384 34.26 -9.92 4.27
N ASP A 385 33.11 -10.17 3.66
CA ASP A 385 32.10 -11.10 4.22
C ASP A 385 32.63 -12.51 4.51
N PRO A 386 33.52 -13.12 3.68
CA PRO A 386 34.05 -14.45 3.95
C PRO A 386 34.92 -14.57 5.21
N VAL A 387 35.42 -13.43 5.75
CA VAL A 387 36.21 -13.40 6.98
C VAL A 387 35.40 -12.97 8.20
N LEU A 388 34.16 -12.51 8.02
CA LEU A 388 33.25 -12.10 9.08
C LEU A 388 32.29 -13.24 9.45
N THR A 389 32.79 -14.25 10.15
CA THR A 389 32.03 -15.44 10.56
C THR A 389 31.87 -15.54 12.08
N GLY A 390 30.91 -16.36 12.53
CA GLY A 390 30.70 -16.65 13.96
C GLY A 390 30.43 -15.38 14.79
N THR A 391 31.20 -15.20 15.87
CA THR A 391 31.09 -14.06 16.80
C THR A 391 31.31 -12.69 16.13
N TYR A 392 32.00 -12.64 14.98
CA TYR A 392 32.35 -11.40 14.27
C TYR A 392 31.43 -11.08 13.08
N ARG A 393 30.39 -11.89 12.83
CA ARG A 393 29.46 -11.73 11.71
C ARG A 393 28.78 -10.35 11.67
N ASN A 394 28.59 -9.75 12.83
CA ASN A 394 27.90 -8.46 12.99
C ASN A 394 28.88 -7.27 13.13
N LEU A 395 30.15 -7.44 12.79
CA LEU A 395 31.09 -6.31 12.74
C LEU A 395 30.74 -5.39 11.58
N THR A 396 30.64 -4.10 11.86
CA THR A 396 30.49 -3.06 10.86
C THR A 396 31.85 -2.57 10.39
N GLU A 397 31.90 -1.94 9.22
CA GLU A 397 33.13 -1.30 8.74
C GLU A 397 33.59 -0.15 9.65
N ALA A 398 32.66 0.51 10.36
CA ALA A 398 32.99 1.49 11.39
C ALA A 398 33.73 0.85 12.57
N ASP A 399 33.30 -0.34 13.01
CA ASP A 399 34.02 -1.10 14.05
C ASP A 399 35.44 -1.46 13.58
N LEU A 400 35.59 -1.90 12.34
CA LEU A 400 36.88 -2.30 11.76
C LEU A 400 37.82 -1.10 11.58
N LYS A 401 37.28 0.03 11.11
CA LYS A 401 38.01 1.30 11.01
C LYS A 401 38.51 1.74 12.39
N LEU A 402 37.61 1.77 13.39
CA LEU A 402 37.95 2.14 14.77
C LEU A 402 39.01 1.20 15.36
N ALA A 403 38.91 -0.11 15.12
CA ALA A 403 39.89 -1.08 15.59
C ALA A 403 41.30 -0.79 15.09
N ILE A 404 41.42 -0.41 13.81
CA ILE A 404 42.70 -0.14 13.15
C ILE A 404 43.23 1.26 13.50
N ASP A 405 42.38 2.29 13.43
CA ASP A 405 42.80 3.68 13.68
C ASP A 405 43.25 3.84 15.15
N SER A 406 42.58 3.15 16.08
CA SER A 406 42.96 3.13 17.50
C SER A 406 44.22 2.32 17.84
N GLU A 407 44.86 1.68 16.86
CA GLU A 407 46.23 1.15 17.06
C GLU A 407 47.26 2.27 17.11
N LYS A 408 46.99 3.39 16.42
CA LYS A 408 47.90 4.53 16.34
C LYS A 408 47.58 5.59 17.38
N ASP A 409 46.32 5.71 17.76
CA ASP A 409 45.86 6.64 18.78
C ASP A 409 44.82 5.98 19.69
N GLU A 410 45.25 5.56 20.88
CA GLU A 410 44.38 4.88 21.84
C GLU A 410 43.27 5.79 22.39
N VAL A 411 43.43 7.12 22.31
CA VAL A 411 42.42 8.10 22.73
C VAL A 411 41.14 7.95 21.91
N LEU A 412 41.25 7.58 20.63
CA LEU A 412 40.11 7.30 19.75
C LEU A 412 39.25 6.16 20.29
N LEU A 413 39.86 5.13 20.87
CA LEU A 413 39.12 4.04 21.49
C LEU A 413 38.56 4.45 22.85
N LEU A 414 39.33 5.17 23.66
CA LEU A 414 38.93 5.59 25.01
C LEU A 414 37.73 6.52 25.02
N SER A 415 37.54 7.32 23.97
CA SER A 415 36.39 8.21 23.76
C SER A 415 35.07 7.48 23.42
N GLN A 416 35.11 6.17 23.16
CA GLN A 416 33.92 5.40 22.76
C GLN A 416 33.15 4.81 23.96
N PRO A 417 31.84 4.56 23.81
CA PRO A 417 31.03 3.79 24.75
C PRO A 417 31.67 2.46 25.22
N ARG A 418 31.36 2.03 26.45
CA ARG A 418 32.00 0.84 27.09
C ARG A 418 31.81 -0.45 26.29
N ASP A 419 30.64 -0.65 25.72
CA ASP A 419 30.28 -1.78 24.87
C ASP A 419 31.13 -1.82 23.59
N ILE A 420 31.27 -0.69 22.90
CA ILE A 420 32.13 -0.56 21.72
C ILE A 420 33.59 -0.82 22.09
N ARG A 421 34.09 -0.21 23.18
CA ARG A 421 35.47 -0.46 23.66
C ARG A 421 35.73 -1.94 23.94
N SER A 422 34.81 -2.60 24.65
CA SER A 422 34.92 -4.03 24.95
C SER A 422 34.94 -4.88 23.68
N LYS A 423 34.05 -4.57 22.73
CA LYS A 423 33.96 -5.23 21.43
C LYS A 423 35.27 -5.12 20.63
N ILE A 424 35.83 -3.91 20.51
CA ILE A 424 37.09 -3.68 19.78
C ILE A 424 38.29 -4.32 20.49
N LYS A 425 38.37 -4.26 21.82
CA LYS A 425 39.44 -4.94 22.58
C LYS A 425 39.41 -6.46 22.38
N LYS A 426 38.21 -7.07 22.42
CA LYS A 426 38.03 -8.50 22.13
C LYS A 426 38.40 -8.86 20.70
N LEU A 427 38.06 -8.00 19.73
CA LEU A 427 38.48 -8.17 18.35
C LEU A 427 40.01 -8.16 18.24
N ARG A 428 40.69 -7.12 18.75
CA ARG A 428 42.16 -6.97 18.66
C ARG A 428 42.93 -8.11 19.34
N ALA A 429 42.39 -8.70 20.41
CA ALA A 429 42.99 -9.84 21.10
C ALA A 429 42.77 -11.19 20.41
N SER A 430 41.95 -11.26 19.37
CA SER A 430 41.61 -12.52 18.69
C SER A 430 42.66 -12.94 17.66
N SER A 431 42.80 -14.25 17.47
CA SER A 431 43.61 -14.84 16.39
C SER A 431 43.11 -14.44 14.99
N GLU A 432 41.81 -14.15 14.84
CA GLU A 432 41.19 -13.77 13.58
C GLU A 432 41.47 -12.31 13.17
N TYR A 433 41.92 -11.46 14.11
CA TYR A 433 42.07 -10.02 13.86
C TYR A 433 43.01 -9.70 12.71
N SER A 434 44.16 -10.39 12.63
CA SER A 434 45.13 -10.18 11.55
C SER A 434 44.52 -10.44 10.17
N ARG A 435 43.74 -11.52 10.04
CA ARG A 435 43.04 -11.88 8.81
C ARG A 435 41.95 -10.86 8.46
N ILE A 436 41.12 -10.49 9.43
CA ILE A 436 40.03 -9.51 9.24
C ILE A 436 40.59 -8.13 8.86
N ARG A 437 41.64 -7.68 9.55
CA ARG A 437 42.36 -6.44 9.25
C ARG A 437 42.88 -6.42 7.82
N LYS A 438 43.56 -7.49 7.40
CA LYS A 438 44.11 -7.59 6.05
C LYS A 438 43.01 -7.54 4.98
N ALA A 439 41.90 -8.23 5.20
CA ALA A 439 40.74 -8.20 4.30
C ALA A 439 40.10 -6.80 4.22
N TYR A 440 39.94 -6.11 5.36
CA TYR A 440 39.41 -4.75 5.38
C TYR A 440 40.35 -3.76 4.70
N GLN A 441 41.66 -3.83 4.94
CA GLN A 441 42.64 -3.00 4.24
C GLN A 441 42.64 -3.26 2.73
N GLN A 442 42.52 -4.53 2.31
CA GLN A 442 42.37 -4.89 0.90
C GLN A 442 41.08 -4.32 0.30
N LEU A 443 39.95 -4.35 1.03
CA LEU A 443 38.70 -3.73 0.59
C LEU A 443 38.88 -2.22 0.39
N GLN A 444 39.50 -1.51 1.35
CA GLN A 444 39.73 -0.07 1.24
C GLN A 444 40.67 0.28 0.07
N GLN A 445 41.71 -0.52 -0.15
CA GLN A 445 42.62 -0.34 -1.28
C GLN A 445 41.90 -0.57 -2.62
N THR A 446 41.16 -1.67 -2.73
CA THR A 446 40.36 -1.99 -3.92
C THR A 446 39.32 -0.91 -4.19
N PHE A 447 38.67 -0.39 -3.14
CA PHE A 447 37.74 0.72 -3.24
C PHE A 447 38.38 1.95 -3.87
N LYS A 448 39.54 2.39 -3.38
CA LYS A 448 40.28 3.52 -3.94
C LYS A 448 40.69 3.27 -5.39
N GLU A 449 41.23 2.10 -5.70
CA GLU A 449 41.65 1.74 -7.07
C GLU A 449 40.49 1.71 -8.07
N VAL A 450 39.30 1.38 -7.60
CA VAL A 450 38.11 1.26 -8.43
C VAL A 450 37.40 2.60 -8.61
N PHE A 451 37.26 3.37 -7.53
CA PHE A 451 36.45 4.59 -7.50
C PHE A 451 37.25 5.89 -7.73
N ASN A 452 38.58 5.88 -7.62
CA ASN A 452 39.42 7.03 -8.01
C ASN A 452 39.78 7.03 -9.50
N ARG A 453 39.27 6.08 -10.29
CA ARG A 453 39.48 6.10 -11.74
C ARG A 453 38.69 7.25 -12.35
N PRO A 454 39.33 8.17 -13.09
CA PRO A 454 38.61 9.21 -13.82
C PRO A 454 37.59 8.56 -14.75
N VAL A 455 36.36 9.05 -14.69
CA VAL A 455 35.28 8.66 -15.59
C VAL A 455 34.72 9.91 -16.23
N THR A 456 34.46 9.85 -17.53
CA THR A 456 33.70 10.88 -18.22
C THR A 456 32.29 10.86 -17.67
N MET A 457 31.88 11.96 -17.03
CA MET A 457 30.55 12.10 -16.46
C MET A 457 29.75 13.10 -17.29
N GLN A 458 28.52 12.73 -17.62
CA GLN A 458 27.56 13.65 -18.21
C GLN A 458 26.76 14.29 -17.07
N ILE A 459 26.89 15.61 -16.90
CA ILE A 459 26.33 16.35 -15.76
C ILE A 459 24.82 16.58 -15.94
N PHE A 460 24.38 16.76 -17.19
CA PHE A 460 22.99 16.91 -17.56
C PHE A 460 22.84 16.62 -19.06
N ASP A 461 21.77 15.95 -19.47
CA ASP A 461 21.50 15.67 -20.89
C ASP A 461 20.01 15.78 -21.20
N ILE A 462 19.63 16.86 -21.90
CA ILE A 462 18.27 17.03 -22.39
C ILE A 462 17.83 15.86 -23.29
N LYS A 463 18.74 15.21 -24.01
CA LYS A 463 18.43 14.06 -24.88
C LYS A 463 18.15 12.79 -24.07
N ALA A 464 18.72 12.66 -22.87
CA ALA A 464 18.42 11.54 -21.97
C ALA A 464 17.06 11.72 -21.28
N VAL A 465 16.64 12.96 -21.02
CA VAL A 465 15.34 13.30 -20.42
C VAL A 465 14.19 13.14 -21.42
N THR A 466 14.46 13.39 -22.71
CA THR A 466 13.44 13.38 -23.79
C THR A 466 13.25 12.02 -24.48
N LYS A 467 14.08 11.01 -24.17
CA LYS A 467 13.96 9.63 -24.67
C LYS A 467 13.00 8.73 -23.87
N LYS A 468 12.33 9.25 -22.83
CA LYS A 468 11.27 8.59 -22.04
C LYS A 468 9.94 9.28 -22.25
#